data_AF-A0A8T6F5J6-F1
#
_entry.id   AF-A0A8T6F5J6-F1
#
_cell.length_a   1.000
_cell.length_b   1.000
_cell.length_c   1.000
_cell.angle_alpha   90.00
_cell.angle_beta   90.00
_cell.angle_gamma   90.00
#
_symmetry.space_group_name_H-M   'P 1'
#
loop_
_entity.id
_entity.type
_entity.pdbx_description
1 polymer ?
#
loop_
_entity_poly.entity_id
_entity_poly.type
_entity_poly.pdbx_seq_one_letter_code
_entity_poly.pdbx_strand_id
1 'polypeptide(L)'
;MAFRSFFMLIRTSFGPCFLATLACTALVVACGAEPQRTAVSFEARPTPTPDAMSTPAPTVFGGPRPTPAVSTPTPTPEPSPTPEPPAALITDWNLDASSTGADLLALVSEDERSCMETTLGDRFDTFRNAAFFQNLGETTAPALDCLTPESNAGFAVWMYSATAGGLSAETRSCLADVFTADPRAAPAFAGQGAAAEAVPFDVLSCLTPEEAAAMTPEGEGPSPDTEGLRCLIEELGKLDGGEEVGRILSTADPGSLTPEQGALLGQAVAACGIETEFTFPAPGSTSPDDGSAATDGETDTPFQQ
;
A
#
# COMPACT_ATOMS: atom_id res chain seq x y z
N MET A 1 10.91 24.63 12.28
CA MET A 1 11.86 24.11 13.30
C MET A 1 11.32 22.90 14.08
N ALA A 2 10.01 22.76 14.34
CA ALA A 2 9.46 21.60 15.05
C ALA A 2 9.57 20.25 14.29
N PHE A 3 9.55 20.28 12.95
CA PHE A 3 9.64 19.08 12.11
C PHE A 3 11.02 18.37 12.16
N ARG A 4 12.11 19.13 12.37
CA ARG A 4 13.48 18.57 12.44
C ARG A 4 13.72 17.73 13.71
N SER A 5 13.03 18.03 14.81
CA SER A 5 13.21 17.29 16.06
C SER A 5 12.51 15.92 16.06
N PHE A 6 11.51 15.72 15.21
CA PHE A 6 10.71 14.50 15.14
C PHE A 6 11.49 13.34 14.47
N PHE A 7 12.18 13.60 13.37
CA PHE A 7 12.99 12.59 12.66
C PHE A 7 14.19 12.07 13.47
N MET A 8 14.71 12.86 14.41
CA MET A 8 15.81 12.41 15.28
C MET A 8 15.38 11.34 16.29
N LEU A 9 14.10 11.30 16.68
CA LEU A 9 13.61 10.44 17.76
C LEU A 9 13.26 9.02 17.29
N ILE A 10 12.89 8.83 16.01
CA ILE A 10 12.67 7.52 15.38
C ILE A 10 14.01 6.80 15.10
N ARG A 11 15.11 7.56 14.93
CA ARG A 11 16.42 7.09 14.47
C ARG A 11 17.23 6.28 15.50
N THR A 12 16.90 6.34 16.79
CA THR A 12 17.73 5.72 17.85
C THR A 12 17.37 4.28 18.20
N SER A 13 16.24 3.75 17.74
CA SER A 13 15.76 2.42 18.15
C SER A 13 15.94 1.29 17.12
N PHE A 14 16.22 1.60 15.84
CA PHE A 14 16.16 0.60 14.74
C PHE A 14 17.48 0.37 13.98
N GLY A 15 18.54 1.13 14.25
CA GLY A 15 19.78 1.15 13.46
C GLY A 15 20.63 -0.13 13.37
N PRO A 16 20.83 -0.94 14.43
CA PRO A 16 21.81 -2.03 14.37
C PRO A 16 21.23 -3.39 13.90
N CYS A 17 19.91 -3.61 13.98
CA CYS A 17 19.33 -4.90 13.56
C CYS A 17 19.20 -5.03 12.03
N PHE A 18 18.98 -3.93 11.30
CA PHE A 18 18.75 -3.97 9.85
C PHE A 18 20.01 -4.35 9.05
N LEU A 19 21.20 -3.94 9.52
CA LEU A 19 22.47 -4.25 8.88
C LEU A 19 22.95 -5.69 9.14
N ALA A 20 22.55 -6.31 10.27
CA ALA A 20 22.97 -7.67 10.61
C ALA A 20 22.26 -8.73 9.76
N THR A 21 20.98 -8.51 9.40
CA THR A 21 20.21 -9.44 8.57
C THR A 21 20.68 -9.44 7.12
N LEU A 22 21.16 -8.29 6.62
CA LEU A 22 21.62 -8.13 5.24
C LEU A 22 23.00 -8.77 5.00
N ALA A 23 23.86 -8.79 6.02
CA ALA A 23 25.20 -9.38 5.94
C ALA A 23 25.22 -10.93 6.01
N CYS A 24 24.28 -11.56 6.73
CA CYS A 24 24.23 -13.02 6.85
C CYS A 24 23.81 -13.73 5.55
N THR A 25 23.09 -13.05 4.66
CA THR A 25 22.62 -13.61 3.38
C THR A 25 23.71 -13.64 2.31
N ALA A 26 24.77 -12.83 2.45
CA ALA A 26 25.80 -12.64 1.42
C ALA A 26 26.88 -13.73 1.37
N LEU A 27 27.03 -14.58 2.39
CA LEU A 27 28.22 -15.43 2.58
C LEU A 27 28.11 -16.87 2.05
N VAL A 28 26.95 -17.32 1.57
CA VAL A 28 26.74 -18.74 1.20
C VAL A 28 26.97 -19.02 -0.30
N VAL A 29 27.02 -18.02 -1.17
CA VAL A 29 26.80 -18.23 -2.62
C VAL A 29 28.04 -17.92 -3.46
N ALA A 30 29.11 -18.67 -3.24
CA ALA A 30 30.31 -18.62 -4.07
C ALA A 30 30.60 -20.00 -4.71
N CYS A 31 29.76 -20.48 -5.64
CA CYS A 31 30.16 -21.48 -6.66
C CYS A 31 29.05 -21.84 -7.68
N GLY A 32 29.19 -21.36 -8.94
CA GLY A 32 29.08 -22.20 -10.15
C GLY A 32 27.75 -22.36 -10.93
N ALA A 33 27.76 -21.85 -12.18
CA ALA A 33 27.42 -22.53 -13.46
C ALA A 33 26.10 -22.18 -14.25
N GLU A 34 26.18 -22.47 -15.57
CA GLU A 34 25.53 -21.90 -16.78
C GLU A 34 24.03 -22.19 -17.07
N PRO A 35 23.35 -21.37 -17.90
CA PRO A 35 21.90 -21.48 -18.16
C PRO A 35 21.52 -22.37 -19.37
N GLN A 36 20.48 -23.20 -19.20
CA GLN A 36 19.76 -23.86 -20.30
C GLN A 36 18.41 -23.17 -20.55
N ARG A 37 18.14 -22.84 -21.82
CA ARG A 37 16.86 -22.28 -22.29
C ARG A 37 15.82 -23.39 -22.46
N THR A 38 14.63 -23.19 -21.91
CA THR A 38 13.45 -24.01 -22.24
C THR A 38 12.35 -23.09 -22.76
N ALA A 39 11.81 -23.38 -23.94
CA ALA A 39 10.73 -22.61 -24.56
C ALA A 39 9.37 -23.15 -24.10
N VAL A 40 8.45 -22.26 -23.74
CA VAL A 40 7.07 -22.59 -23.35
C VAL A 40 6.12 -22.05 -24.42
N SER A 41 5.15 -22.87 -24.82
CA SER A 41 4.15 -22.56 -25.85
C SER A 41 2.79 -22.34 -25.19
N PHE A 42 2.10 -21.25 -25.55
CA PHE A 42 0.78 -20.91 -25.02
C PHE A 42 -0.34 -21.30 -25.98
N GLU A 43 -1.40 -21.90 -25.43
CA GLU A 43 -2.60 -22.36 -26.13
C GLU A 43 -3.75 -21.36 -25.95
N ALA A 44 -4.40 -20.97 -27.04
CA ALA A 44 -5.40 -19.90 -27.06
C ALA A 44 -6.79 -20.38 -26.60
N ARG A 45 -7.46 -19.54 -25.79
CA ARG A 45 -8.79 -19.79 -25.21
C ARG A 45 -9.92 -19.31 -26.16
N PRO A 46 -11.00 -20.09 -26.35
CA PRO A 46 -12.08 -19.72 -27.27
C PRO A 46 -13.05 -18.66 -26.70
N THR A 47 -13.56 -17.82 -27.61
CA THR A 47 -14.50 -16.71 -27.38
C THR A 47 -15.92 -17.17 -27.04
N PRO A 48 -16.62 -16.58 -26.05
CA PRO A 48 -18.01 -16.93 -25.74
C PRO A 48 -19.00 -16.32 -26.76
N THR A 49 -20.05 -17.10 -27.07
CA THR A 49 -21.15 -16.72 -27.97
C THR A 49 -22.28 -16.03 -27.17
N PRO A 50 -22.91 -14.95 -27.67
CA PRO A 50 -23.99 -14.25 -26.98
C PRO A 50 -25.30 -15.05 -26.97
N ASP A 51 -25.98 -15.08 -25.81
CA ASP A 51 -27.28 -15.73 -25.62
C ASP A 51 -28.46 -14.87 -26.08
N ALA A 52 -29.49 -15.52 -26.62
CA ALA A 52 -30.65 -14.90 -27.27
C ALA A 52 -31.71 -14.40 -26.27
N MET A 53 -32.26 -13.23 -26.56
CA MET A 53 -33.28 -12.53 -25.76
C MET A 53 -34.67 -13.18 -25.95
N SER A 54 -35.30 -13.62 -24.86
CA SER A 54 -36.64 -14.24 -24.88
C SER A 54 -37.76 -13.20 -24.84
N THR A 55 -38.74 -13.37 -25.71
CA THR A 55 -39.96 -12.55 -25.86
C THR A 55 -41.03 -12.89 -24.80
N PRO A 56 -41.66 -11.91 -24.11
CA PRO A 56 -42.76 -12.19 -23.20
C PRO A 56 -44.11 -12.41 -23.92
N ALA A 57 -44.88 -13.37 -23.41
CA ALA A 57 -46.20 -13.78 -23.90
C ALA A 57 -47.34 -12.91 -23.32
N PRO A 58 -48.47 -12.72 -24.05
CA PRO A 58 -49.63 -11.96 -23.57
C PRO A 58 -50.49 -12.77 -22.59
N THR A 59 -50.86 -12.16 -21.46
CA THR A 59 -51.72 -12.79 -20.44
C THR A 59 -53.19 -12.40 -20.62
N VAL A 60 -54.04 -13.41 -20.49
CA VAL A 60 -55.48 -13.47 -20.77
C VAL A 60 -56.34 -12.75 -19.71
N PHE A 61 -57.44 -12.17 -20.19
CA PHE A 61 -58.47 -11.44 -19.46
C PHE A 61 -59.57 -12.39 -18.95
N GLY A 62 -59.95 -12.33 -17.65
CA GLY A 62 -61.15 -13.02 -17.16
C GLY A 62 -61.42 -13.05 -15.64
N GLY A 63 -62.32 -12.17 -15.17
CA GLY A 63 -63.16 -12.30 -13.94
C GLY A 63 -62.47 -12.08 -12.58
N PRO A 64 -63.19 -12.00 -11.43
CA PRO A 64 -64.63 -11.91 -11.14
C PRO A 64 -65.06 -10.55 -10.50
N ARG A 65 -66.35 -10.44 -10.17
CA ARG A 65 -67.10 -9.29 -9.62
C ARG A 65 -66.48 -8.67 -8.35
N PRO A 66 -66.41 -7.33 -8.22
CA PRO A 66 -65.71 -6.65 -7.12
C PRO A 66 -66.42 -6.84 -5.76
N THR A 67 -65.66 -7.36 -4.80
CA THR A 67 -65.95 -7.27 -3.36
C THR A 67 -65.61 -5.84 -2.91
N PRO A 68 -66.45 -5.16 -2.09
CA PRO A 68 -66.15 -3.82 -1.58
C PRO A 68 -64.83 -3.85 -0.81
N ALA A 69 -63.84 -3.12 -1.33
CA ALA A 69 -62.50 -3.05 -0.79
C ALA A 69 -62.54 -2.36 0.58
N VAL A 70 -62.03 -3.05 1.58
CA VAL A 70 -61.65 -2.45 2.86
C VAL A 70 -60.60 -1.40 2.55
N SER A 71 -60.85 -0.16 2.96
CA SER A 71 -59.94 0.96 2.74
C SER A 71 -58.64 0.71 3.49
N THR A 72 -57.64 0.17 2.80
CA THR A 72 -56.27 0.08 3.30
C THR A 72 -55.81 1.50 3.64
N PRO A 73 -55.27 1.77 4.84
CA PRO A 73 -54.79 3.09 5.18
C PRO A 73 -53.77 3.52 4.13
N THR A 74 -54.01 4.69 3.53
CA THR A 74 -53.06 5.31 2.61
C THR A 74 -51.70 5.33 3.32
N PRO A 75 -50.65 4.70 2.76
CA PRO A 75 -49.35 4.71 3.39
C PRO A 75 -48.95 6.17 3.59
N THR A 76 -48.61 6.52 4.82
CA THR A 76 -48.01 7.82 5.12
C THR A 76 -46.82 7.98 4.18
N PRO A 77 -46.72 9.09 3.43
CA PRO A 77 -45.61 9.29 2.52
C PRO A 77 -44.32 9.12 3.30
N GLU A 78 -43.51 8.17 2.88
CA GLU A 78 -42.17 7.97 3.41
C GLU A 78 -41.44 9.31 3.24
N PRO A 79 -40.77 9.82 4.31
CA PRO A 79 -40.06 11.08 4.20
C PRO A 79 -39.10 10.99 3.02
N SER A 80 -39.17 11.98 2.12
CA SER A 80 -38.21 12.09 1.03
C SER A 80 -36.82 12.06 1.65
N PRO A 81 -35.90 11.20 1.18
CA PRO A 81 -34.54 11.19 1.70
C PRO A 81 -34.02 12.63 1.60
N THR A 82 -33.49 13.12 2.72
CA THR A 82 -32.77 14.41 2.71
C THR A 82 -31.62 14.21 1.73
N PRO A 83 -31.46 15.07 0.71
CA PRO A 83 -30.36 14.93 -0.24
C PRO A 83 -29.06 14.88 0.55
N GLU A 84 -28.36 13.77 0.41
CA GLU A 84 -27.04 13.60 0.97
C GLU A 84 -26.14 14.70 0.40
N PRO A 85 -25.38 15.42 1.24
CA PRO A 85 -24.43 16.41 0.75
C PRO A 85 -23.54 15.74 -0.32
N PRO A 86 -23.21 16.43 -1.43
CA PRO A 86 -22.25 15.89 -2.37
C PRO A 86 -20.97 15.58 -1.60
N ALA A 87 -20.46 14.35 -1.72
CA ALA A 87 -19.18 13.97 -1.16
C ALA A 87 -18.16 15.02 -1.58
N ALA A 88 -17.49 15.63 -0.61
CA ALA A 88 -16.45 16.60 -0.90
C ALA A 88 -15.43 15.92 -1.82
N LEU A 89 -15.07 16.58 -2.93
CA LEU A 89 -14.06 16.04 -3.82
C LEU A 89 -12.76 15.90 -3.04
N ILE A 90 -12.09 14.77 -3.21
CA ILE A 90 -10.80 14.44 -2.59
C ILE A 90 -9.78 15.58 -2.71
N THR A 91 -9.87 16.39 -3.78
CA THR A 91 -8.98 17.52 -4.06
C THR A 91 -9.12 18.72 -3.12
N ASP A 92 -10.21 18.80 -2.34
CA ASP A 92 -10.56 19.96 -1.52
C ASP A 92 -10.13 19.83 -0.05
N TRP A 93 -9.43 18.74 0.29
CA TRP A 93 -8.93 18.50 1.64
C TRP A 93 -7.79 19.47 1.98
N ASN A 94 -8.14 20.58 2.62
CA ASN A 94 -7.20 21.60 3.08
C ASN A 94 -6.90 21.41 4.58
N LEU A 95 -6.30 20.28 4.91
CA LEU A 95 -5.72 20.05 6.23
C LEU A 95 -4.28 20.59 6.24
N ASP A 96 -3.74 20.97 7.38
CA ASP A 96 -2.36 21.44 7.54
C ASP A 96 -1.69 20.81 8.77
N ALA A 97 -0.44 21.16 9.05
CA ALA A 97 0.31 20.60 10.17
C ALA A 97 -0.33 20.85 11.55
N SER A 98 -1.24 21.82 11.66
CA SER A 98 -2.01 22.16 12.85
C SER A 98 -3.38 21.49 12.91
N SER A 99 -3.82 20.83 11.83
CA SER A 99 -5.06 20.07 11.82
C SER A 99 -5.09 18.99 12.89
N THR A 100 -6.29 18.77 13.42
CA THR A 100 -6.63 17.84 14.48
C THR A 100 -7.48 16.70 13.95
N GLY A 101 -7.73 15.68 14.76
CA GLY A 101 -8.70 14.64 14.41
C GLY A 101 -10.10 15.21 14.12
N ALA A 102 -10.50 16.30 14.79
CA ALA A 102 -11.78 16.95 14.53
C ALA A 102 -11.89 17.49 13.10
N ASP A 103 -10.80 17.99 12.53
CA ASP A 103 -10.78 18.51 11.16
C ASP A 103 -10.93 17.36 10.15
N LEU A 104 -10.26 16.22 10.37
CA LEU A 104 -10.48 15.01 9.58
C LEU A 104 -11.93 14.51 9.71
N LEU A 105 -12.46 14.48 10.93
CA LEU A 105 -13.83 14.04 11.18
C LEU A 105 -14.87 14.90 10.47
N ALA A 106 -14.57 16.17 10.20
CA ALA A 106 -15.45 17.07 9.44
C ALA A 106 -15.45 16.78 7.93
N LEU A 107 -14.44 16.07 7.41
CA LEU A 107 -14.28 15.75 5.99
C LEU A 107 -14.83 14.37 5.62
N VAL A 108 -15.00 13.47 6.60
CA VAL A 108 -15.53 12.11 6.40
C VAL A 108 -17.05 12.06 6.61
N SER A 109 -17.68 11.02 6.07
CA SER A 109 -19.11 10.76 6.25
C SER A 109 -19.48 10.46 7.71
N GLU A 110 -20.79 10.53 8.02
CA GLU A 110 -21.30 10.21 9.36
C GLU A 110 -21.07 8.73 9.71
N ASP A 111 -21.15 7.82 8.72
CA ASP A 111 -20.91 6.39 8.89
C ASP A 111 -19.44 6.09 9.23
N GLU A 112 -18.49 6.70 8.52
CA GLU A 112 -17.05 6.56 8.81
C GLU A 112 -16.72 7.12 10.20
N ARG A 113 -17.29 8.29 10.55
CA ARG A 113 -17.12 8.89 11.89
C ARG A 113 -17.66 7.98 12.98
N SER A 114 -18.84 7.39 12.79
CA SER A 114 -19.46 6.44 13.72
C SER A 114 -18.60 5.18 13.89
N CYS A 115 -18.02 4.67 12.79
CA CYS A 115 -17.04 3.59 12.84
C CYS A 115 -15.81 3.98 13.67
N MET A 116 -15.24 5.18 13.44
CA MET A 116 -14.07 5.65 14.20
C MET A 116 -14.38 5.81 15.69
N GLU A 117 -15.54 6.35 16.04
CA GLU A 117 -15.99 6.50 17.42
C GLU A 117 -16.09 5.13 18.11
N THR A 118 -16.71 4.16 17.44
CA THR A 118 -16.83 2.79 17.93
C THR A 118 -15.47 2.10 18.08
N THR A 119 -14.59 2.24 17.09
CA THR A 119 -13.29 1.57 17.03
C THR A 119 -12.28 2.15 18.02
N LEU A 120 -12.29 3.47 18.21
CA LEU A 120 -11.40 4.14 19.16
C LEU A 120 -11.94 4.09 20.60
N GLY A 121 -13.25 3.98 20.79
CA GLY A 121 -13.89 3.94 22.11
C GLY A 121 -13.48 5.15 22.96
N ASP A 122 -13.00 4.89 24.18
CA ASP A 122 -12.54 5.93 25.11
C ASP A 122 -11.39 6.81 24.55
N ARG A 123 -10.70 6.38 23.49
CA ARG A 123 -9.64 7.15 22.83
C ARG A 123 -10.16 8.15 21.80
N PHE A 124 -11.44 8.09 21.42
CA PHE A 124 -12.00 8.93 20.36
C PHE A 124 -11.87 10.42 20.67
N ASP A 125 -12.12 10.83 21.92
CA ASP A 125 -11.93 12.22 22.34
C ASP A 125 -10.48 12.67 22.28
N THR A 126 -9.53 11.76 22.58
CA THR A 126 -8.10 12.06 22.45
C THR A 126 -7.73 12.25 20.99
N PHE A 127 -8.15 11.34 20.11
CA PHE A 127 -7.95 11.44 18.67
C PHE A 127 -8.53 12.75 18.11
N ARG A 128 -9.78 13.07 18.46
CA ARG A 128 -10.48 14.28 18.00
C ARG A 128 -9.73 15.57 18.33
N ASN A 129 -9.13 15.65 19.52
CA ASN A 129 -8.45 16.87 19.99
C ASN A 129 -6.94 16.87 19.72
N ALA A 130 -6.36 15.73 19.32
CA ALA A 130 -4.93 15.59 19.10
C ALA A 130 -4.52 16.24 17.77
N ALA A 131 -3.36 16.92 17.79
CA ALA A 131 -2.69 17.35 16.57
C ALA A 131 -2.36 16.09 15.75
N PHE A 132 -2.89 16.06 14.53
CA PHE A 132 -3.02 14.84 13.76
C PHE A 132 -1.64 14.22 13.45
N PHE A 133 -0.72 15.03 12.93
CA PHE A 133 0.65 14.58 12.61
C PHE A 133 1.47 14.10 13.80
N GLN A 134 1.20 14.61 15.00
CA GLN A 134 1.95 14.21 16.20
C GLN A 134 1.47 12.87 16.76
N ASN A 135 0.28 12.43 16.37
CA ASN A 135 -0.39 11.26 16.93
C ASN A 135 -0.75 10.23 15.85
N LEU A 136 -0.17 10.37 14.65
CA LEU A 136 -0.33 9.49 13.49
C LEU A 136 0.03 8.01 13.76
N GLY A 137 0.52 7.66 14.95
CA GLY A 137 0.83 6.30 15.39
C GLY A 137 -0.37 5.55 15.99
N GLU A 138 -0.15 4.98 17.17
CA GLU A 138 -1.01 3.99 17.86
C GLU A 138 -2.47 4.43 18.06
N THR A 139 -2.73 5.74 18.11
CA THR A 139 -4.07 6.31 18.26
C THR A 139 -4.82 6.48 16.94
N THR A 140 -4.14 6.67 15.81
CA THR A 140 -4.77 7.03 14.54
C THR A 140 -4.93 5.82 13.62
N ALA A 141 -4.03 4.84 13.65
CA ALA A 141 -4.10 3.66 12.78
C ALA A 141 -5.47 2.97 12.78
N PRO A 142 -6.05 2.62 13.95
CA PRO A 142 -7.35 1.95 13.98
C PRO A 142 -8.49 2.79 13.40
N ALA A 143 -8.36 4.13 13.41
CA ALA A 143 -9.35 5.02 12.83
C ALA A 143 -9.28 5.02 11.29
N LEU A 144 -8.10 4.81 10.71
CA LEU A 144 -7.93 4.78 9.25
C LEU A 144 -8.60 3.56 8.61
N ASP A 145 -8.71 2.44 9.33
CA ASP A 145 -9.45 1.24 8.88
C ASP A 145 -10.96 1.50 8.67
N CYS A 146 -11.49 2.60 9.24
CA CYS A 146 -12.87 3.00 9.07
C CYS A 146 -13.12 3.87 7.83
N LEU A 147 -12.08 4.34 7.14
CA LEU A 147 -12.23 5.18 5.96
C LEU A 147 -12.67 4.35 4.75
N THR A 148 -13.53 4.92 3.90
CA THR A 148 -13.75 4.37 2.56
C THR A 148 -12.48 4.48 1.72
N PRO A 149 -12.33 3.69 0.63
CA PRO A 149 -11.22 3.85 -0.30
C PRO A 149 -11.01 5.30 -0.75
N GLU A 150 -12.09 6.04 -1.02
CA GLU A 150 -12.05 7.43 -1.47
C GLU A 150 -11.55 8.38 -0.37
N SER A 151 -12.09 8.27 0.86
CA SER A 151 -11.65 9.08 1.99
C SER A 151 -10.21 8.76 2.39
N ASN A 152 -9.82 7.48 2.32
CA ASN A 152 -8.45 7.04 2.58
C ASN A 152 -7.48 7.57 1.51
N ALA A 153 -7.89 7.58 0.24
CA ALA A 153 -7.12 8.19 -0.84
C ALA A 153 -6.94 9.70 -0.62
N GLY A 154 -8.00 10.43 -0.28
CA GLY A 154 -7.89 11.86 0.01
C GLY A 154 -7.04 12.17 1.23
N PHE A 155 -7.16 11.35 2.26
CA PHE A 155 -6.30 11.40 3.43
C PHE A 155 -4.81 11.19 3.07
N ALA A 156 -4.51 10.19 2.24
CA ALA A 156 -3.15 9.92 1.79
C ALA A 156 -2.57 11.05 0.94
N VAL A 157 -3.30 11.51 -0.08
CA VAL A 157 -2.89 12.65 -0.93
C VAL A 157 -2.58 13.88 -0.08
N TRP A 158 -3.43 14.16 0.91
CA TRP A 158 -3.19 15.25 1.84
C TRP A 158 -1.88 15.05 2.61
N MET A 159 -1.63 13.87 3.15
CA MET A 159 -0.41 13.57 3.92
C MET A 159 0.86 13.79 3.08
N TYR A 160 0.83 13.36 1.81
CA TYR A 160 1.91 13.60 0.85
C TYR A 160 2.08 15.09 0.55
N SER A 161 0.98 15.82 0.37
CA SER A 161 0.98 17.27 0.19
C SER A 161 1.62 17.99 1.38
N ALA A 162 1.24 17.64 2.60
CA ALA A 162 1.81 18.24 3.80
C ALA A 162 3.32 17.94 3.93
N THR A 163 3.75 16.72 3.58
CA THR A 163 5.15 16.29 3.68
C THR A 163 6.03 16.96 2.62
N ALA A 164 5.55 17.07 1.39
CA ALA A 164 6.25 17.73 0.29
C ALA A 164 6.27 19.27 0.40
N GLY A 165 5.56 19.85 1.38
CA GLY A 165 5.38 21.31 1.47
C GLY A 165 4.40 21.87 0.42
N GLY A 166 3.52 21.00 -0.10
CA GLY A 166 2.58 21.26 -1.18
C GLY A 166 2.83 20.33 -2.37
N LEU A 167 1.76 19.89 -3.01
CA LEU A 167 1.80 19.17 -4.29
C LEU A 167 1.04 19.96 -5.36
N SER A 168 1.47 19.82 -6.60
CA SER A 168 0.76 20.31 -7.78
C SER A 168 -0.65 19.68 -7.88
N ALA A 169 -1.54 20.32 -8.64
CA ALA A 169 -2.90 19.78 -8.83
C ALA A 169 -2.86 18.45 -9.59
N GLU A 170 -1.98 18.36 -10.59
CA GLU A 170 -1.73 17.17 -11.39
C GLU A 170 -1.22 16.01 -10.52
N THR A 171 -0.22 16.25 -9.66
CA THR A 171 0.32 15.24 -8.75
C THR A 171 -0.74 14.77 -7.76
N ARG A 172 -1.54 15.69 -7.18
CA ARG A 172 -2.64 15.31 -6.27
C ARG A 172 -3.69 14.45 -6.95
N SER A 173 -4.04 14.76 -8.20
CA SER A 173 -4.99 13.96 -8.97
C SER A 173 -4.43 12.55 -9.24
N CYS A 174 -3.18 12.45 -9.69
CA CYS A 174 -2.51 11.17 -9.95
C CYS A 174 -2.45 10.30 -8.70
N LEU A 175 -2.04 10.87 -7.56
CA LEU A 175 -1.99 10.16 -6.29
C LEU A 175 -3.37 9.72 -5.81
N ALA A 176 -4.41 10.54 -5.99
CA ALA A 176 -5.78 10.16 -5.64
C ALA A 176 -6.21 8.92 -6.43
N ASP A 177 -5.91 8.86 -7.73
CA ASP A 177 -6.22 7.70 -8.56
C ASP A 177 -5.46 6.45 -8.10
N VAL A 178 -4.16 6.58 -7.79
CA VAL A 178 -3.32 5.49 -7.28
C VAL A 178 -3.86 4.95 -5.94
N PHE A 179 -4.14 5.81 -4.96
CA PHE A 179 -4.62 5.37 -3.66
C PHE A 179 -6.06 4.87 -3.67
N THR A 180 -6.89 5.33 -4.63
CA THR A 180 -8.24 4.78 -4.82
C THR A 180 -8.16 3.38 -5.42
N ALA A 181 -7.25 3.16 -6.37
CA ALA A 181 -7.02 1.86 -7.00
C ALA A 181 -6.40 0.84 -6.03
N ASP A 182 -5.48 1.28 -5.16
CA ASP A 182 -4.90 0.47 -4.09
C ASP A 182 -4.93 1.18 -2.72
N PRO A 183 -5.99 1.01 -1.94
CA PRO A 183 -6.11 1.61 -0.60
C PRO A 183 -5.01 1.16 0.38
N ARG A 184 -4.30 0.06 0.10
CA ARG A 184 -3.20 -0.43 0.97
C ARG A 184 -1.92 0.37 0.81
N ALA A 185 -1.80 1.16 -0.25
CA ALA A 185 -0.68 2.07 -0.46
C ALA A 185 -0.68 3.27 0.49
N ALA A 186 -1.85 3.65 1.01
CA ALA A 186 -2.01 4.83 1.87
C ALA A 186 -1.38 4.67 3.28
N PRO A 187 -1.60 3.56 4.02
CA PRO A 187 -1.02 3.37 5.35
C PRO A 187 0.51 3.23 5.38
N ALA A 188 1.13 2.71 4.31
CA ALA A 188 2.57 2.44 4.24
C ALA A 188 3.43 3.71 4.49
N PHE A 189 2.88 4.88 4.19
CA PHE A 189 3.57 6.16 4.37
C PHE A 189 3.45 6.74 5.80
N ALA A 190 2.45 6.34 6.59
CA ALA A 190 2.23 6.87 7.95
C ALA A 190 3.29 6.42 8.98
N GLY A 191 4.34 5.70 8.53
CA GLY A 191 5.47 5.29 9.36
C GLY A 191 5.13 4.21 10.39
N GLN A 192 4.04 3.45 10.17
CA GLN A 192 3.60 2.41 11.10
C GLN A 192 4.07 1.02 10.68
N GLY A 193 5.07 0.51 11.40
CA GLY A 193 5.45 -0.90 11.42
C GLY A 193 6.46 -1.33 10.35
N ALA A 194 6.82 -2.61 10.39
CA ALA A 194 7.76 -3.25 9.46
C ALA A 194 7.32 -3.18 7.98
N ALA A 195 6.10 -2.69 7.70
CA ALA A 195 5.58 -2.38 6.38
C ALA A 195 5.90 -0.94 5.91
N ALA A 196 6.89 -0.26 6.50
CA ALA A 196 7.58 0.88 5.88
C ALA A 196 8.39 0.46 4.62
N GLU A 197 8.09 -0.72 4.07
CA GLU A 197 8.71 -1.32 2.91
C GLU A 197 8.03 -0.75 1.66
N ALA A 198 8.84 -0.06 0.87
CA ALA A 198 8.56 0.49 -0.46
C ALA A 198 7.36 1.45 -0.55
N VAL A 199 7.65 2.73 -0.75
CA VAL A 199 6.69 3.62 -1.43
C VAL A 199 6.34 2.94 -2.76
N PRO A 200 5.05 2.66 -3.05
CA PRO A 200 4.67 1.98 -4.27
C PRO A 200 5.22 2.76 -5.47
N PHE A 201 5.73 2.05 -6.47
CA PHE A 201 6.32 2.67 -7.66
C PHE A 201 5.35 3.63 -8.35
N ASP A 202 4.06 3.32 -8.34
CA ASP A 202 3.01 4.16 -8.92
C ASP A 202 2.94 5.53 -8.23
N VAL A 203 3.15 5.59 -6.92
CA VAL A 203 3.21 6.86 -6.16
C VAL A 203 4.40 7.68 -6.61
N LEU A 204 5.59 7.08 -6.77
CA LEU A 204 6.78 7.78 -7.24
C LEU A 204 6.59 8.30 -8.68
N SER A 205 5.88 7.56 -9.52
CA SER A 205 5.59 7.97 -10.90
C SER A 205 4.70 9.22 -10.98
N CYS A 206 3.90 9.49 -9.95
CA CYS A 206 3.07 10.69 -9.86
C CYS A 206 3.85 11.94 -9.46
N LEU A 207 4.99 11.81 -8.78
CA LEU A 207 5.74 12.95 -8.24
C LEU A 207 6.63 13.61 -9.30
N THR A 208 6.65 14.95 -9.31
CA THR A 208 7.69 15.70 -10.02
C THR A 208 9.05 15.54 -9.32
N PRO A 209 10.19 15.78 -10.01
CA PRO A 209 11.51 15.72 -9.37
C PRO A 209 11.62 16.62 -8.14
N GLU A 210 11.04 17.82 -8.20
CA GLU A 210 11.05 18.78 -7.11
C GLU A 210 10.22 18.30 -5.90
N GLU A 211 9.04 17.72 -6.14
CA GLU A 211 8.18 17.16 -5.09
C GLU A 211 8.80 15.91 -4.45
N ALA A 212 9.37 15.01 -5.26
CA ALA A 212 10.06 13.83 -4.77
C ALA A 212 11.32 14.20 -3.96
N ALA A 213 12.08 15.22 -4.40
CA ALA A 213 13.20 15.75 -3.63
C ALA A 213 12.75 16.35 -2.30
N ALA A 214 11.62 17.08 -2.27
CA ALA A 214 11.07 17.66 -1.04
C ALA A 214 10.62 16.60 -0.02
N MET A 215 10.21 15.42 -0.49
CA MET A 215 9.83 14.28 0.35
C MET A 215 11.02 13.48 0.88
N THR A 216 12.20 13.65 0.31
CA THR A 216 13.39 12.92 0.72
C THR A 216 13.94 13.55 2.01
N PRO A 217 14.00 12.82 3.14
CA PRO A 217 14.47 13.40 4.40
C PRO A 217 15.93 13.86 4.25
N GLU A 218 16.20 15.14 4.54
CA GLU A 218 17.56 15.70 4.60
C GLU A 218 18.38 14.97 5.69
N GLY A 219 19.08 13.87 5.34
CA GLY A 219 19.73 13.05 6.35
C GLY A 219 20.73 12.02 5.83
N GLU A 220 21.93 12.50 5.46
CA GLU A 220 23.23 11.79 5.41
C GLU A 220 23.23 10.28 5.10
N GLY A 221 23.07 10.00 3.82
CA GLY A 221 23.48 8.77 3.14
C GLY A 221 23.25 8.99 1.64
N PRO A 222 23.99 8.32 0.74
CA PRO A 222 23.59 8.29 -0.66
C PRO A 222 22.28 7.49 -0.74
N SER A 223 21.14 8.15 -0.51
CA SER A 223 19.89 7.62 -1.04
C SER A 223 20.09 7.51 -2.55
N PRO A 224 19.59 6.45 -3.21
CA PRO A 224 19.54 6.45 -4.67
C PRO A 224 18.97 7.80 -5.08
N ASP A 225 19.73 8.53 -5.89
CA ASP A 225 19.28 9.82 -6.35
C ASP A 225 17.92 9.61 -7.02
N THR A 226 17.01 10.57 -6.83
CA THR A 226 15.68 10.51 -7.41
C THR A 226 15.75 10.30 -8.93
N GLU A 227 16.86 10.74 -9.54
CA GLU A 227 17.22 10.53 -10.93
C GLU A 227 17.51 9.06 -11.27
N GLY A 228 18.26 8.33 -10.44
CA GLY A 228 18.50 6.90 -10.58
C GLY A 228 17.23 6.07 -10.41
N LEU A 229 16.42 6.38 -9.40
CA LEU A 229 15.11 5.72 -9.21
C LEU A 229 14.18 5.96 -10.41
N ARG A 230 14.15 7.17 -10.96
CA ARG A 230 13.36 7.49 -12.14
C ARG A 230 13.89 6.81 -13.39
N CYS A 231 15.21 6.79 -13.58
CA CYS A 231 15.83 6.02 -14.64
C CYS A 231 15.44 4.55 -14.52
N LEU A 232 15.47 3.98 -13.31
CA LEU A 232 15.13 2.58 -13.08
C LEU A 232 13.71 2.28 -13.52
N ILE A 233 12.76 3.17 -13.20
CA ILE A 233 11.36 3.08 -13.65
C ILE A 233 11.28 3.15 -15.18
N GLU A 234 11.99 4.08 -15.80
CA GLU A 234 11.99 4.24 -17.26
C GLU A 234 12.57 3.01 -17.97
N GLU A 235 13.66 2.44 -17.45
CA GLU A 235 14.30 1.24 -18.00
C GLU A 235 13.45 -0.01 -17.77
N LEU A 236 12.84 -0.18 -16.59
CA LEU A 236 11.88 -1.27 -16.36
C LEU A 236 10.70 -1.16 -17.33
N GLY A 237 10.17 0.04 -17.59
CA GLY A 237 9.10 0.24 -18.57
C GLY A 237 9.48 -0.11 -20.02
N LYS A 238 10.77 -0.14 -20.36
CA LYS A 238 11.28 -0.55 -21.69
C LYS A 238 11.44 -2.06 -21.85
N LEU A 239 11.51 -2.79 -20.74
CA LEU A 239 11.76 -4.24 -20.74
C LEU A 239 10.46 -5.02 -20.92
N ASP A 240 10.50 -6.06 -21.75
CA ASP A 240 9.38 -6.99 -21.90
C ASP A 240 9.17 -7.74 -20.57
N GLY A 241 8.00 -7.55 -19.95
CA GLY A 241 7.70 -8.02 -18.59
C GLY A 241 8.17 -7.09 -17.46
N GLY A 242 8.71 -5.91 -17.74
CA GLY A 242 9.16 -4.98 -16.70
C GLY A 242 8.04 -4.36 -15.86
N GLU A 243 6.81 -4.30 -16.37
CA GLU A 243 5.61 -3.93 -15.58
C GLU A 243 5.35 -4.93 -14.45
N GLU A 244 5.52 -6.22 -14.72
CA GLU A 244 5.39 -7.28 -13.71
C GLU A 244 6.51 -7.21 -12.67
N VAL A 245 7.74 -6.86 -13.08
CA VAL A 245 8.87 -6.61 -12.16
C VAL A 245 8.56 -5.40 -11.28
N GLY A 246 8.07 -4.30 -11.84
CA GLY A 246 7.66 -3.12 -11.08
C GLY A 246 6.55 -3.43 -10.07
N ARG A 247 5.57 -4.25 -10.47
CA ARG A 247 4.48 -4.73 -9.61
C ARG A 247 4.98 -5.64 -8.47
N ILE A 248 5.92 -6.54 -8.75
CA ILE A 248 6.50 -7.40 -7.70
C ILE A 248 7.29 -6.55 -6.71
N LEU A 249 8.08 -5.61 -7.20
CA LEU A 249 8.84 -4.69 -6.37
C LEU A 249 7.95 -3.76 -5.52
N SER A 250 6.76 -3.39 -6.01
CA SER A 250 5.81 -2.58 -5.23
C SER A 250 5.09 -3.37 -4.13
N THR A 251 5.05 -4.71 -4.23
CA THR A 251 4.42 -5.58 -3.23
C THR A 251 5.34 -6.02 -2.09
N ALA A 252 6.55 -5.45 -2.00
CA ALA A 252 7.50 -5.61 -0.90
C ALA A 252 8.02 -7.05 -0.60
N ASP A 253 7.76 -8.05 -1.44
CA ASP A 253 8.40 -9.37 -1.32
C ASP A 253 9.49 -9.56 -2.40
N PRO A 254 10.72 -9.06 -2.19
CA PRO A 254 11.82 -9.27 -3.12
C PRO A 254 12.21 -10.75 -3.27
N GLY A 255 11.81 -11.62 -2.33
CA GLY A 255 12.00 -13.06 -2.40
C GLY A 255 11.11 -13.75 -3.43
N SER A 256 10.08 -13.05 -3.92
CA SER A 256 9.16 -13.57 -4.95
C SER A 256 9.67 -13.38 -6.39
N LEU A 257 10.75 -12.61 -6.59
CA LEU A 257 11.33 -12.42 -7.92
C LEU A 257 11.88 -13.73 -8.46
N THR A 258 11.39 -14.13 -9.63
CA THR A 258 12.03 -15.21 -10.38
C THR A 258 13.44 -14.78 -10.81
N PRO A 259 14.36 -15.72 -11.07
CA PRO A 259 15.69 -15.39 -11.58
C PRO A 259 15.68 -14.53 -12.84
N GLU A 260 14.69 -14.72 -13.71
CA GLU A 260 14.52 -13.92 -14.94
C GLU A 260 14.14 -12.47 -14.58
N GLN A 261 13.22 -12.28 -13.63
CA GLN A 261 12.83 -10.96 -13.13
C GLN A 261 13.98 -10.26 -12.39
N GLY A 262 14.76 -10.99 -11.59
CA GLY A 262 15.97 -10.47 -10.96
C GLY A 262 17.01 -10.01 -11.98
N ALA A 263 17.17 -10.74 -13.09
CA ALA A 263 18.07 -10.35 -14.18
C ALA A 263 17.58 -9.09 -14.93
N LEU A 264 16.27 -8.94 -15.14
CA LEU A 264 15.68 -7.72 -15.72
C LEU A 264 15.91 -6.51 -14.80
N LEU A 265 15.68 -6.68 -13.50
CA LEU A 265 15.95 -5.64 -12.52
C LEU A 265 17.42 -5.23 -12.49
N GLY A 266 18.33 -6.22 -12.48
CA GLY A 266 19.77 -5.96 -12.52
C GLY A 266 20.21 -5.20 -13.78
N GLN A 267 19.60 -5.48 -14.94
CA GLN A 267 19.87 -4.73 -16.18
C GLN A 267 19.41 -3.27 -16.08
N ALA A 268 18.20 -3.04 -15.55
CA ALA A 268 17.67 -1.69 -15.38
C ALA A 268 18.49 -0.87 -14.37
N VAL A 269 18.87 -1.48 -13.24
CA VAL A 269 19.75 -0.86 -12.23
C VAL A 269 21.11 -0.48 -12.82
N ALA A 270 21.72 -1.40 -13.58
CA ALA A 270 23.02 -1.16 -14.23
C ALA A 270 22.94 -0.07 -15.30
N ALA A 271 21.85 -0.03 -16.10
CA ALA A 271 21.62 1.01 -17.10
C ALA A 271 21.52 2.41 -16.46
N CYS A 272 21.04 2.47 -15.23
CA CYS A 272 20.87 3.71 -14.47
C CYS A 272 22.06 4.13 -13.64
N GLY A 273 23.17 3.37 -13.70
CA GLY A 273 24.37 3.70 -12.93
C GLY A 273 24.15 3.68 -11.41
N ILE A 274 23.08 3.03 -10.94
CA ILE A 274 22.83 2.87 -9.51
C ILE A 274 23.82 1.82 -9.02
N GLU A 275 24.84 2.26 -8.30
CA GLU A 275 25.78 1.35 -7.63
C GLU A 275 25.01 0.57 -6.58
N THR A 276 24.71 -0.69 -6.88
CA THR A 276 24.06 -1.59 -5.95
C THR A 276 24.97 -2.76 -5.65
N GLU A 277 25.07 -3.12 -4.38
CA GLU A 277 25.66 -4.39 -3.95
C GLU A 277 24.61 -5.53 -4.00
N PHE A 278 23.64 -5.46 -4.92
CA PHE A 278 22.62 -6.50 -5.08
C PHE A 278 23.19 -7.70 -5.80
N THR A 279 23.41 -8.80 -5.08
CA THR A 279 23.81 -10.09 -5.65
C THR A 279 22.61 -11.04 -5.60
N PHE A 280 22.00 -11.35 -6.75
CA PHE A 280 20.84 -12.24 -6.84
C PHE A 280 21.23 -13.73 -6.74
N PRO A 281 20.41 -14.59 -6.13
CA PRO A 281 20.65 -16.03 -6.09
C PRO A 281 20.45 -16.68 -7.47
N ALA A 282 21.32 -17.63 -7.83
CA ALA A 282 21.16 -18.43 -9.04
C ALA A 282 20.01 -19.46 -8.88
N PRO A 283 19.21 -19.73 -9.92
CA PRO A 283 18.15 -20.74 -9.88
C PRO A 283 18.70 -22.14 -9.58
N GLY A 284 18.14 -22.81 -8.57
CA GLY A 284 18.37 -24.25 -8.34
C GLY A 284 19.21 -24.64 -7.12
N SER A 285 19.54 -23.71 -6.21
CA SER A 285 20.14 -24.07 -4.93
C SER A 285 19.06 -24.60 -3.97
N THR A 286 18.86 -25.92 -3.95
CA THR A 286 18.13 -26.57 -2.85
C THR A 286 18.96 -26.44 -1.58
N SER A 287 18.39 -25.87 -0.52
CA SER A 287 19.00 -25.84 0.83
C SER A 287 19.55 -27.22 1.19
N PRO A 288 20.78 -27.33 1.72
CA PRO A 288 21.19 -28.55 2.37
C PRO A 288 20.31 -28.74 3.61
N ASP A 289 19.59 -29.86 3.68
CA ASP A 289 19.06 -30.38 4.93
C ASP A 289 20.23 -30.60 5.90
N ASP A 290 20.46 -29.64 6.80
CA ASP A 290 21.34 -29.81 7.95
C ASP A 290 20.64 -30.73 8.97
N GLY A 291 20.64 -32.03 8.66
CA GLY A 291 20.43 -33.11 9.61
C GLY A 291 21.57 -33.14 10.63
N SER A 292 21.57 -32.21 11.59
CA SER A 292 22.46 -32.28 12.75
C SER A 292 21.94 -33.34 13.72
N ALA A 293 22.55 -34.52 13.64
CA ALA A 293 22.40 -35.59 14.61
C ALA A 293 22.87 -35.11 15.99
N ALA A 294 21.94 -35.10 16.95
CA ALA A 294 22.24 -34.96 18.36
C ALA A 294 23.19 -36.10 18.79
N THR A 295 24.37 -35.74 19.28
CA THR A 295 25.21 -36.64 20.06
C THR A 295 25.02 -36.29 21.52
N ASP A 296 24.39 -37.22 22.25
CA ASP A 296 24.23 -37.18 23.70
C ASP A 296 25.60 -37.22 24.37
N GLY A 297 25.98 -36.10 24.99
CA GLY A 297 27.15 -35.96 25.84
C GLY A 297 26.74 -35.91 27.31
N GLU A 298 26.65 -37.07 27.94
CA GLU A 298 26.51 -37.28 29.37
C GLU A 298 27.77 -36.77 30.10
N THR A 299 27.62 -35.76 30.96
CA THR A 299 28.65 -35.39 31.95
C THR A 299 28.06 -35.41 33.35
N ASP A 300 28.28 -36.55 34.01
CA ASP A 300 28.28 -36.72 35.45
C ASP A 300 29.27 -35.77 36.13
N THR A 301 28.84 -35.08 37.17
CA THR A 301 29.76 -34.39 38.11
C THR A 301 29.48 -34.90 39.53
N PRO A 302 30.48 -35.45 40.25
CA PRO A 302 30.28 -35.87 41.63
C PRO A 302 30.40 -34.67 42.58
N PHE A 303 29.38 -34.52 43.42
CA PHE A 303 29.41 -33.72 44.64
C PHE A 303 30.45 -34.32 45.61
N GLN A 304 31.45 -33.53 46.01
CA GLN A 304 32.29 -33.78 47.17
C GLN A 304 32.22 -32.57 48.11
N GLN A 305 32.26 -32.89 49.40
CA GLN A 305 32.04 -32.05 50.58
C GLN A 305 33.05 -30.92 50.76
#